data_AF-A0A8S4GU95-F1
#
_entry.id   AF-A0A8S4GU95-F1
#
_cell.length_a   1.000
_cell.length_b   1.000
_cell.length_c   1.000
_cell.angle_alpha   90.00
_cell.angle_beta   90.00
_cell.angle_gamma   90.00
#
_symmetry.space_group_name_H-M   'P 1'
#
loop_
_entity.id
_entity.type
_entity.pdbx_description
1 polymer ?
#
loop_
_entity_poly.entity_id
_entity_poly.type
_entity_poly.pdbx_seq_one_letter_code
_entity_poly.pdbx_strand_id
1 'polypeptide(L)'
;MPHFPGPPSLHSLCIDKVANRIGDCESLEGLPEDIVCAIFVRVLELGRLTPRALRLFERTQHPLIVQAIRSLNIQTLPAPDYSWDGRWLGQRPPP
;
A
#
# COMPACT_ATOMS: atom_id res chain seq x y z
N MET A 1 13.48 -24.75 23.80
CA MET A 1 12.52 -23.96 24.60
C MET A 1 11.78 -23.04 23.63
N PRO A 2 10.47 -23.22 23.40
CA PRO A 2 9.74 -22.29 22.55
C PRO A 2 9.64 -20.95 23.28
N HIS A 3 10.16 -19.88 22.68
CA HIS A 3 9.93 -18.52 23.14
C HIS A 3 8.48 -18.16 22.81
N PHE A 4 7.61 -18.11 23.81
CA PHE A 4 6.31 -17.47 23.65
C PHE A 4 6.55 -15.96 23.56
N PRO A 5 6.24 -15.31 22.43
CA PRO A 5 6.32 -13.86 22.38
C PRO A 5 5.38 -13.31 23.44
N GLY A 6 5.88 -12.38 24.25
CA GLY A 6 5.06 -11.63 25.19
C GLY A 6 3.89 -10.95 24.47
N PRO A 7 2.86 -10.51 25.21
CA PRO A 7 1.72 -9.85 24.60
C PRO A 7 2.16 -8.64 23.77
N PRO A 8 1.52 -8.39 22.61
CA PRO A 8 1.88 -7.27 21.77
C PRO A 8 1.67 -5.95 22.51
N SER A 9 2.54 -4.97 22.24
CA SER A 9 2.38 -3.62 22.78
C SER A 9 1.12 -2.94 22.23
N LEU A 10 0.58 -1.98 22.96
CA LEU A 10 -0.53 -1.15 22.47
C LEU A 10 -0.14 -0.46 21.15
N HIS A 11 1.09 0.03 21.06
CA HIS A 11 1.61 0.66 19.86
C HIS A 11 1.54 -0.28 18.65
N SER A 12 2.09 -1.50 18.76
CA SER A 12 2.02 -2.49 17.67
C SER A 12 0.58 -2.85 17.30
N LEU A 13 -0.31 -3.00 18.29
CA LEU A 13 -1.73 -3.26 18.04
C LEU A 13 -2.43 -2.11 17.29
N CYS A 14 -2.11 -0.86 17.65
CA CYS A 14 -2.64 0.31 16.97
C CYS A 14 -2.16 0.37 15.51
N ILE A 15 -0.86 0.18 15.27
CA ILE A 15 -0.30 0.14 13.92
C ILE A 15 -0.93 -0.98 13.10
N ASP A 16 -1.02 -2.19 13.64
CA ASP A 16 -1.66 -3.33 12.99
C ASP A 16 -3.12 -3.05 12.62
N LYS A 17 -3.86 -2.43 13.54
CA LYS A 17 -5.29 -2.16 13.34
C LYS A 17 -5.52 -1.10 12.28
N VAL A 18 -4.70 -0.04 12.25
CA VAL A 18 -4.75 0.99 11.21
C VAL A 18 -4.32 0.42 9.87
N ALA A 19 -3.20 -0.31 9.82
CA ALA A 19 -2.70 -0.90 8.57
C ALA A 19 -3.71 -1.87 7.93
N ASN A 20 -4.41 -2.67 8.73
CA ASN A 20 -5.46 -3.57 8.24
C ASN A 20 -6.69 -2.84 7.67
N ARG A 21 -6.97 -1.62 8.13
CA ARG A 21 -8.12 -0.81 7.71
C ARG A 21 -7.73 0.44 6.92
N ILE A 22 -6.50 0.49 6.39
CA ILE A 22 -5.98 1.67 5.71
C ILE A 22 -6.84 2.10 4.50
N GLY A 23 -7.52 1.14 3.86
CA GLY A 23 -8.45 1.42 2.76
C GLY A 23 -9.71 2.18 3.19
N ASP A 24 -10.10 2.08 4.46
CA ASP A 24 -11.27 2.76 5.02
C ASP A 24 -10.92 4.10 5.66
N CYS A 25 -9.63 4.37 5.90
CA CYS A 25 -9.16 5.64 6.44
C CYS A 25 -9.47 6.80 5.47
N GLU A 26 -9.87 7.93 6.03
CA GLU A 26 -10.15 9.16 5.29
C GLU A 26 -8.91 10.05 5.16
N SER A 27 -8.10 10.12 6.22
CA SER A 27 -6.90 10.96 6.28
C SER A 27 -5.87 10.39 7.26
N LEU A 28 -4.60 10.72 7.01
CA LEU A 28 -3.46 10.53 7.92
C LEU A 28 -2.85 11.88 8.33
N GLU A 29 -3.49 13.00 7.98
CA GLU A 29 -3.02 14.34 8.31
C GLU A 29 -2.96 14.56 9.82
N GLY A 30 -1.94 15.31 10.26
CA GLY A 30 -1.71 15.58 11.67
C GLY A 30 -0.99 14.47 12.43
N LEU A 31 -0.72 13.31 11.81
CA LEU A 31 0.14 12.28 12.41
C LEU A 31 1.63 12.63 12.23
N PRO A 32 2.46 12.41 13.27
CA PRO A 32 3.92 12.46 13.16
C PRO A 32 4.46 11.54 12.06
N GLU A 33 5.52 11.96 11.38
CA GLU A 33 6.13 11.25 10.26
C GLU A 33 6.52 9.81 10.64
N ASP A 34 7.12 9.63 11.81
CA ASP A 34 7.54 8.37 12.38
C ASP A 34 6.38 7.37 12.56
N ILE A 35 5.20 7.85 12.95
CA ILE A 35 3.99 7.03 13.04
C ILE A 35 3.49 6.65 11.64
N VAL A 36 3.47 7.61 10.70
CA VAL A 36 3.06 7.36 9.32
C VAL A 36 4.00 6.36 8.65
N CYS A 37 5.31 6.45 8.89
CA CYS A 37 6.30 5.48 8.44
C CYS A 37 6.05 4.08 9.00
N ALA A 38 5.78 3.96 10.30
CA ALA A 38 5.45 2.68 10.93
C ALA A 38 4.20 2.04 10.31
N ILE A 39 3.15 2.84 10.05
CA ILE A 39 1.94 2.38 9.36
C ILE A 39 2.27 1.98 7.91
N PHE A 40 3.04 2.79 7.19
CA PHE A 40 3.41 2.51 5.79
C PHE A 40 4.16 1.19 5.64
N VAL A 41 5.20 0.97 6.46
CA VAL A 41 5.94 -0.30 6.51
C VAL A 41 4.99 -1.45 6.77
N ARG A 42 4.10 -1.31 7.77
CA ARG A 42 3.17 -2.38 8.10
C ARG A 42 2.16 -2.66 7.00
N VAL A 43 1.69 -1.63 6.29
CA VAL A 43 0.81 -1.78 5.12
C VAL A 43 1.50 -2.54 3.99
N LEU A 44 2.79 -2.29 3.76
CA LEU A 44 3.60 -3.03 2.78
C LEU A 44 3.76 -4.50 3.19
N GLU A 45 4.12 -4.77 4.44
CA GLU A 45 4.26 -6.14 4.97
C GLU A 45 2.96 -6.95 4.85
N LEU A 46 1.81 -6.30 5.05
CA LEU A 46 0.50 -6.93 4.93
C LEU A 46 0.00 -7.03 3.48
N GLY A 47 0.72 -6.48 2.50
CA GLY A 47 0.28 -6.43 1.10
C GLY A 47 -1.00 -5.59 0.89
N ARG A 48 -1.25 -4.60 1.75
CA ARG A 48 -2.48 -3.79 1.76
C ARG A 48 -2.34 -2.46 1.01
N LEU A 49 -1.23 -2.24 0.32
CA LEU A 49 -1.03 -1.02 -0.43
C LEU A 49 -1.91 -1.00 -1.69
N THR A 50 -3.07 -0.36 -1.57
CA THR A 50 -3.98 -0.08 -2.69
C THR A 50 -3.72 1.30 -3.28
N PRO A 51 -4.20 1.63 -4.50
CA PRO A 51 -4.08 2.98 -5.05
C PRO A 51 -4.72 4.05 -4.17
N ARG A 52 -5.81 3.72 -3.45
CA ARG A 52 -6.41 4.62 -2.47
C ARG A 52 -5.49 4.84 -1.27
N ALA A 53 -4.93 3.78 -0.71
CA ALA A 53 -4.00 3.88 0.42
C ALA A 53 -2.73 4.66 0.03
N LEU A 54 -2.18 4.42 -1.16
CA LEU A 54 -1.04 5.17 -1.69
C LEU A 54 -1.31 6.68 -1.70
N ARG A 55 -2.47 7.09 -2.20
CA ARG A 55 -2.88 8.51 -2.18
C ARG A 55 -2.99 9.09 -0.77
N LEU A 56 -3.38 8.30 0.22
CA LEU A 56 -3.40 8.77 1.62
C LEU A 56 -1.99 9.08 2.11
N PHE A 57 -1.02 8.19 1.83
CA PHE A 57 0.38 8.40 2.19
C PHE A 57 0.99 9.60 1.45
N GLU A 58 0.73 9.74 0.15
CA GLU A 58 1.19 10.88 -0.65
C GLU A 58 0.66 12.22 -0.12
N ARG A 59 -0.60 12.27 0.33
CA ARG A 59 -1.21 13.49 0.89
C ARG A 59 -0.51 14.00 2.15
N THR A 60 0.14 13.12 2.92
CA THR A 60 0.86 13.55 4.13
C THR A 60 2.06 14.46 3.83
N GLN A 61 2.62 14.40 2.62
CA GLN A 61 3.82 15.12 2.20
C GLN A 61 5.05 14.91 3.12
N HIS A 62 5.03 13.84 3.91
CA HIS A 62 6.16 13.47 4.78
C HIS A 62 7.38 13.05 3.92
N PRO A 63 8.54 13.69 4.09
CA PRO A 63 9.73 13.46 3.25
C PRO A 63 10.13 11.99 3.11
N LEU A 64 10.14 11.23 4.20
CA LEU A 64 10.53 9.82 4.20
C LEU A 64 9.54 8.95 3.44
N ILE A 65 8.25 9.27 3.51
CA ILE A 65 7.21 8.57 2.76
C ILE A 65 7.38 8.83 1.26
N VAL A 66 7.56 10.09 0.86
CA VAL A 66 7.76 10.47 -0.53
C VAL A 66 9.04 9.81 -1.08
N GLN A 67 10.11 9.82 -0.30
CA GLN A 67 11.36 9.16 -0.68
C GLN A 67 11.17 7.65 -0.82
N ALA A 68 10.47 7.00 0.12
CA ALA A 68 10.22 5.56 0.08
C ALA A 68 9.39 5.15 -1.15
N ILE A 69 8.33 5.90 -1.47
CA ILE A 69 7.50 5.66 -2.68
C ILE A 69 8.36 5.71 -3.94
N ARG A 70 9.24 6.73 -4.05
CA ARG A 70 10.15 6.88 -5.18
C ARG A 70 11.21 5.78 -5.24
N SER A 71 11.86 5.46 -4.11
CA SER A 71 12.95 4.47 -4.06
C SER A 71 12.46 3.06 -4.33
N LEU A 72 11.23 2.74 -3.92
CA LEU A 72 10.59 1.46 -4.19
C LEU A 72 9.94 1.42 -5.58
N ASN A 73 10.02 2.51 -6.34
CA ASN A 73 9.40 2.68 -7.65
C ASN A 73 7.90 2.29 -7.65
N ILE A 74 7.18 2.70 -6.59
CA ILE A 74 5.75 2.42 -6.45
C ILE A 74 4.99 3.33 -7.42
N GLN A 75 4.20 2.74 -8.30
CA GLN A 75 3.42 3.45 -9.31
C GLN A 75 2.00 2.89 -9.37
N THR A 76 1.03 3.76 -9.63
CA THR A 76 -0.32 3.32 -9.98
C THR A 76 -0.32 2.93 -11.45
N LEU A 77 -0.49 1.66 -11.75
CA LEU A 77 -0.66 1.21 -13.12
C LEU A 77 -2.04 1.65 -13.64
N PRO A 78 -2.14 2.12 -14.90
CA PRO A 78 -3.43 2.32 -15.53
C PRO A 78 -4.20 0.99 -15.58
N ALA A 79 -5.52 1.08 -15.55
CA ALA A 79 -6.34 -0.10 -15.80
C ALA A 79 -5.95 -0.70 -17.16
N PRO A 80 -5.82 -2.03 -17.27
CA PRO A 80 -5.57 -2.67 -18.55
C PRO A 80 -6.64 -2.24 -19.56
N ASP A 81 -6.18 -1.80 -20.74
CA ASP A 81 -7.07 -1.46 -21.84
C ASP A 81 -7.56 -2.74 -22.49
N TYR A 82 -8.81 -3.10 -22.20
CA TYR A 82 -9.51 -4.21 -22.85
C TYR A 82 -10.29 -3.77 -24.09
N SER A 83 -10.10 -2.54 -24.58
CA SER A 83 -10.70 -2.13 -25.84
C SER A 83 -10.14 -3.01 -26.96
N TRP A 84 -11.03 -3.81 -27.53
CA TRP A 84 -10.65 -4.73 -28.59
C TRP A 84 -10.34 -3.94 -29.86
N ASP A 85 -9.08 -3.91 -30.27
CA ASP A 85 -8.61 -3.19 -31.46
C ASP A 85 -8.44 -4.06 -32.71
N GLY A 86 -8.82 -5.34 -32.65
CA GLY A 86 -8.71 -6.26 -33.78
C GLY A 86 -7.36 -6.97 -33.91
N ARG A 87 -6.34 -6.60 -33.12
CA ARG A 87 -4.99 -7.18 -33.22
C ARG A 87 -4.83 -8.44 -32.38
N TRP A 88 -5.11 -9.58 -32.99
CA TRP A 88 -4.76 -10.89 -32.46
C TRP A 88 -3.24 -11.06 -32.40
N LEU A 89 -2.69 -11.36 -31.22
CA LEU A 89 -1.26 -11.71 -31.04
C LEU A 89 -0.95 -13.17 -31.42
N GLY A 90 -1.83 -13.83 -32.20
CA GLY A 90 -1.72 -15.25 -32.56
C GLY A 90 -2.39 -15.59 -33.89
N GLN A 91 -2.23 -16.84 -34.31
CA GLN A 91 -2.89 -17.38 -35.52
C GLN A 91 -4.41 -17.45 -35.27
N ARG A 92 -5.19 -16.85 -36.17
CA ARG A 92 -6.65 -16.92 -36.18
C ARG A 92 -7.11 -18.40 -36.14
N PRO A 93 -8.05 -18.79 -35.26
CA PRO A 93 -8.56 -20.15 -35.32
C PRO A 93 -9.20 -20.40 -36.70
N PRO A 94 -8.95 -21.58 -37.31
CA PRO A 94 -9.53 -21.93 -38.60
C PRO A 94 -11.07 -21.96 -38.53
N PRO A 95 -11.74 -21.81 -39.69
CA PRO A 95 -13.19 -21.57 -39.78
C PRO A 95 -14.06 -22.64 -39.14
#